data_AF-A0A0W1RC01-F1
#
_entry.id   AF-A0A0W1RC01-F1
#
_cell.length_a   1.000
_cell.length_b   1.000
_cell.length_c   1.000
_cell.angle_alpha   90.00
_cell.angle_beta   90.00
_cell.angle_gamma   90.00
#
_symmetry.space_group_name_H-M   'P 1'
#
loop_
_entity.id
_entity.type
_entity.pdbx_description
1 polymer ?
#
loop_
_entity_poly.entity_id
_entity_poly.type
_entity_poly.pdbx_seq_one_letter_code
_entity_poly.pdbx_strand_id
1 'polypeptide(L)'
;MSNEIVPETSVPPGETPAAVCPYCERPFRRERQWTLHVGEVHSEREGPRDGSKGSGDASFRAQYDAALEAEAEDLFVFHLKVFAALGAVYAGFIVLAIVAFSLAG
;
A
#
# COMPACT_ATOMS: atom_id res chain seq x y z
N MET A 1 -25.40 4.29 -21.39
CA MET A 1 -24.26 5.22 -21.52
C MET A 1 -23.31 4.92 -20.39
N SER A 2 -22.27 4.15 -20.67
CA SER A 2 -21.27 3.78 -19.67
C SER A 2 -20.42 5.02 -19.37
N ASN A 3 -20.41 5.47 -18.12
CA ASN A 3 -19.52 6.52 -17.66
C ASN A 3 -18.13 5.89 -17.50
N GLU A 4 -17.28 6.05 -18.51
CA GLU A 4 -15.90 5.59 -18.46
C GLU A 4 -15.12 6.53 -17.54
N ILE A 5 -14.87 6.08 -16.32
CA ILE A 5 -14.01 6.79 -15.37
C ILE A 5 -12.58 6.61 -15.88
N VAL A 6 -12.10 7.57 -16.67
CA VAL A 6 -10.70 7.65 -17.05
C VAL A 6 -9.93 8.19 -15.84
N PRO A 7 -9.08 7.38 -15.18
CA PRO A 7 -8.29 7.87 -14.07
C PRO A 7 -7.33 8.95 -14.58
N GLU A 8 -7.21 10.04 -13.83
CA GLU A 8 -6.26 11.09 -14.14
C GLU A 8 -4.84 10.56 -13.92
N THR A 9 -4.14 10.24 -15.02
CA THR A 9 -2.78 9.72 -15.01
C THR A 9 -1.73 10.75 -15.45
N SER A 10 -2.12 12.01 -15.70
CA SER A 10 -1.13 13.03 -16.03
C SER A 10 -0.28 13.37 -14.81
N VAL A 11 1.03 13.47 -15.04
CA VAL A 11 1.99 13.91 -14.03
C VAL A 11 2.15 15.43 -14.18
N PRO A 12 1.93 16.22 -13.12
CA PRO A 12 2.16 17.66 -13.14
C PRO A 12 3.55 18.03 -13.67
N PRO A 13 3.66 19.07 -14.51
CA PRO A 13 4.96 19.53 -15.00
C PRO A 13 5.85 19.96 -13.83
N GLY A 14 7.04 19.38 -13.75
CA GLY A 14 8.02 19.66 -12.68
C GLY A 14 8.00 18.68 -11.51
N GLU A 15 7.13 17.66 -11.50
CA GLU A 15 7.22 16.58 -10.52
C GLU A 15 8.46 15.73 -10.80
N THR A 16 9.44 15.79 -9.91
CA THR A 16 10.65 14.94 -9.99
C THR A 16 10.43 13.66 -9.20
N PRO A 17 10.88 12.50 -9.70
CA PRO A 17 10.75 11.25 -8.98
C PRO A 17 11.52 11.32 -7.65
N ALA A 18 10.92 10.78 -6.60
CA ALA A 18 11.54 10.74 -5.27
C ALA A 18 12.72 9.77 -5.23
N ALA A 19 12.66 8.69 -6.02
CA ALA A 19 13.73 7.71 -6.16
C ALA A 19 13.74 7.10 -7.57
N VAL A 20 14.91 6.69 -8.05
CA VAL A 20 15.08 5.98 -9.34
C VAL A 20 15.81 4.68 -9.07
N CYS A 21 15.32 3.58 -9.64
CA CYS A 21 15.95 2.27 -9.42
C CYS A 21 17.30 2.17 -10.14
N PRO A 22 18.39 1.83 -9.44
CA PRO A 22 19.73 1.73 -10.05
C PRO A 22 19.94 0.45 -10.90
N TYR A 23 18.98 -0.48 -10.90
CA TYR A 23 19.03 -1.72 -11.67
C TYR A 23 18.21 -1.68 -12.98
N CYS A 24 17.22 -0.80 -13.08
CA CYS A 24 16.31 -0.73 -14.23
C CYS A 24 15.92 0.69 -14.62
N GLU A 25 16.46 1.70 -13.91
CA GLU A 25 16.24 3.14 -14.14
C GLU A 25 14.77 3.57 -14.03
N ARG A 26 13.92 2.73 -13.41
CA ARG A 26 12.50 3.03 -13.23
C ARG A 26 12.31 4.12 -12.17
N PRO A 27 11.59 5.21 -12.47
CA PRO A 27 11.26 6.24 -11.49
C PRO A 27 10.13 5.80 -10.56
N PHE A 28 10.24 6.18 -9.28
CA PHE A 28 9.25 5.92 -8.23
C PHE A 28 8.83 7.21 -7.53
N ARG A 29 7.57 7.26 -7.12
CA ARG A 29 6.99 8.43 -6.45
C ARG A 29 7.39 8.53 -4.97
N ARG A 30 7.70 7.39 -4.34
CA ARG A 30 8.16 7.32 -2.95
C ARG A 30 9.36 6.39 -2.85
N GLU A 31 10.31 6.74 -2.00
CA GLU A 31 11.51 5.93 -1.74
C GLU A 31 11.16 4.51 -1.28
N ARG A 32 10.15 4.36 -0.43
CA ARG A 32 9.65 3.04 -0.01
C ARG A 32 9.25 2.11 -1.16
N GLN A 33 8.63 2.65 -2.21
CA GLN A 33 8.23 1.85 -3.39
C GLN A 33 9.46 1.37 -4.16
N TRP A 34 10.50 2.20 -4.20
CA TRP A 34 11.79 1.81 -4.75
C TRP A 34 12.44 0.70 -3.90
N THR A 35 12.45 0.81 -2.57
CA THR A 35 12.98 -0.22 -1.66
C THR A 35 12.27 -1.56 -1.84
N LEU A 36 10.94 -1.56 -1.89
CA LEU A 36 10.15 -2.77 -2.14
C LEU A 36 10.47 -3.38 -3.50
N HIS A 37 10.49 -2.55 -4.54
CA HIS A 37 10.80 -3.01 -5.89
C HIS A 37 12.19 -3.66 -6.00
N VAL A 38 13.22 -3.06 -5.41
CA VAL A 38 14.57 -3.63 -5.42
C VAL A 38 14.61 -4.94 -4.63
N GLY A 39 13.95 -5.01 -3.47
CA GLY A 39 13.87 -6.23 -2.67
C GLY A 39 13.11 -7.38 -3.34
N GLU A 40 12.06 -7.10 -4.13
CA GLU A 40 11.24 -8.13 -4.77
C GLU A 40 11.75 -8.53 -6.17
N VAL A 41 12.10 -7.55 -7.01
CA VAL A 41 12.42 -7.77 -8.43
C VAL A 41 13.93 -7.96 -8.65
N HIS A 42 14.75 -7.50 -7.71
CA HIS A 42 16.22 -7.54 -7.80
C HIS A 42 16.87 -8.21 -6.58
N SER A 43 16.12 -9.06 -5.87
CA SER A 43 16.61 -9.88 -4.74
C SER A 43 17.87 -10.70 -5.08
N GLU A 44 17.95 -11.24 -6.29
CA GLU A 44 19.01 -12.17 -6.71
C GLU A 44 20.13 -11.51 -7.53
N ARG A 45 20.09 -10.20 -7.77
CA ARG A 45 21.10 -9.53 -8.60
C ARG A 45 22.34 -9.15 -7.80
N GLU A 46 23.52 -9.51 -8.32
CA GLU A 46 24.81 -9.07 -7.82
C GLU A 46 25.02 -7.57 -8.08
N GLY A 47 24.54 -6.74 -7.14
CA GLY A 47 24.87 -5.32 -7.06
C GLY A 47 24.19 -4.39 -8.09
N PRO A 48 23.93 -3.12 -7.75
CA PRO A 48 23.37 -2.14 -8.69
C PRO A 48 24.40 -1.68 -9.73
N ARG A 49 23.92 -1.22 -10.90
CA ARG A 49 24.80 -0.79 -12.00
C ARG A 49 25.57 0.49 -11.71
N ASP A 50 25.06 1.33 -10.82
CA ASP A 50 25.64 2.62 -10.45
C ASP A 50 26.55 2.56 -9.20
N GLY A 51 26.77 1.36 -8.64
CA GLY A 51 27.57 1.17 -7.43
C GLY A 51 26.85 1.54 -6.12
N SER A 52 25.55 1.84 -6.14
CA SER A 52 24.76 2.02 -4.92
C SER A 52 24.63 0.73 -4.10
N LYS A 53 24.11 0.82 -2.87
CA LYS A 53 23.88 -0.35 -2.01
C LYS A 53 22.76 -1.21 -2.61
N GLY A 54 23.06 -2.46 -2.92
CA GLY A 54 22.12 -3.42 -3.51
C GLY A 54 21.38 -4.30 -2.52
N SER A 55 20.52 -5.18 -3.03
CA SER A 55 19.70 -6.13 -2.24
C SER A 55 20.51 -7.06 -1.32
N GLY A 56 21.79 -7.29 -1.63
CA GLY A 56 22.72 -8.07 -0.82
C GLY A 56 23.30 -7.35 0.41
N ASP A 57 23.08 -6.04 0.56
CA ASP A 57 23.55 -5.30 1.75
C ASP A 57 22.61 -5.51 2.95
N ALA A 58 23.18 -5.78 4.13
CA ALA A 58 22.41 -5.98 5.36
C ALA A 58 21.62 -4.73 5.76
N SER A 59 22.18 -3.54 5.52
CA SER A 59 21.51 -2.26 5.78
C SER A 59 20.35 -2.00 4.80
N PHE A 60 20.40 -2.54 3.58
CA PHE A 60 19.29 -2.48 2.65
C PHE A 60 18.18 -3.45 3.06
N ARG A 61 18.54 -4.68 3.45
CA ARG A 61 17.57 -5.68 3.93
C ARG A 61 16.72 -5.16 5.10
N ALA A 62 17.32 -4.50 6.08
CA ALA A 62 16.59 -3.92 7.20
C ALA A 62 15.57 -2.84 6.75
N GLN A 63 15.92 -2.03 5.74
CA GLN A 63 15.00 -1.03 5.19
C GLN A 63 13.86 -1.67 4.39
N TYR A 64 14.15 -2.76 3.67
CA TYR A 64 13.14 -3.54 2.97
C TYR A 64 12.16 -4.19 3.94
N ASP A 65 12.66 -4.83 4.99
CA ASP A 65 11.83 -5.47 6.01
C ASP A 65 10.93 -4.45 6.72
N ALA A 66 11.46 -3.28 7.07
CA ALA A 66 10.67 -2.18 7.63
C ALA A 66 9.61 -1.64 6.66
N ALA A 67 9.93 -1.56 5.36
CA ALA A 67 8.98 -1.15 4.34
C ALA A 67 7.81 -2.13 4.20
N LEU A 68 8.10 -3.44 4.24
CA LEU A 68 7.11 -4.51 4.22
C LEU A 68 6.21 -4.47 5.44
N GLU A 69 6.79 -4.34 6.63
CA GLU A 69 6.04 -4.31 7.89
C GLU A 69 5.07 -3.12 7.94
N ALA A 70 5.52 -1.93 7.51
CA ALA A 70 4.65 -0.77 7.38
C ALA A 70 3.48 -1.00 6.39
N GLU A 71 3.66 -1.86 5.38
CA GLU A 71 2.61 -2.12 4.37
C GLU A 71 1.58 -3.08 4.92
N ALA A 72 2.07 -4.08 5.65
CA ALA A 72 1.23 -5.00 6.40
C ALA A 72 0.41 -4.25 7.47
N GLU A 73 1.00 -3.29 8.19
CA GLU A 73 0.30 -2.49 9.20
C GLU A 73 -0.82 -1.64 8.57
N ASP A 74 -0.52 -0.90 7.50
CA ASP A 74 -1.51 -0.09 6.78
C ASP A 74 -2.70 -0.95 6.30
N LEU A 75 -2.38 -2.12 5.72
CA LEU A 75 -3.39 -3.05 5.23
C LEU A 75 -4.21 -3.65 6.37
N PHE A 76 -3.58 -3.99 7.49
CA PHE A 76 -4.25 -4.51 8.68
C PHE A 76 -5.22 -3.48 9.27
N VAL A 77 -4.79 -2.22 9.40
CA VAL A 77 -5.65 -1.13 9.89
C VAL A 77 -6.85 -0.92 8.98
N PHE A 78 -6.66 -1.00 7.66
CA PHE A 78 -7.78 -0.93 6.72
C PHE A 78 -8.78 -2.08 6.94
N HIS A 79 -8.30 -3.32 7.07
CA HIS A 79 -9.16 -4.48 7.35
C HIS A 79 -9.93 -4.30 8.67
N LEU A 80 -9.25 -3.85 9.72
CA LEU A 80 -9.88 -3.58 11.02
C LEU A 80 -10.99 -2.54 10.91
N LYS A 81 -10.76 -1.44 10.18
CA LYS A 81 -11.78 -0.41 9.92
C LYS A 81 -12.99 -0.98 9.20
N VAL A 82 -12.78 -1.82 8.18
CA VAL A 82 -13.87 -2.47 7.43
C VAL A 82 -14.67 -3.41 8.33
N PHE A 83 -14.00 -4.26 9.12
CA PHE A 83 -14.69 -5.15 10.07
C PHE A 83 -15.49 -4.38 11.13
N ALA A 84 -14.91 -3.31 11.68
CA ALA A 84 -15.60 -2.45 12.65
C ALA A 84 -16.84 -1.78 12.04
N ALA A 85 -16.73 -1.27 10.81
CA ALA A 85 -17.86 -0.67 10.09
C ALA A 85 -18.97 -1.69 9.81
N LEU A 86 -18.62 -2.88 9.33
CA LEU A 86 -19.59 -3.96 9.08
C LEU A 86 -20.25 -4.41 10.38
N GLY A 87 -19.48 -4.56 11.47
CA GLY A 87 -20.00 -4.91 12.80
C GLY A 87 -20.97 -3.86 13.33
N ALA A 88 -20.66 -2.57 13.17
CA ALA A 88 -21.55 -1.48 13.57
C ALA A 88 -22.86 -1.47 12.77
N VAL A 89 -22.79 -1.69 11.46
CA VAL A 89 -23.97 -1.79 10.59
C VAL A 89 -24.84 -2.98 11.01
N TYR A 90 -24.24 -4.15 11.22
CA TYR A 90 -24.95 -5.34 11.68
C TYR A 90 -25.60 -5.14 13.05
N ALA A 91 -24.86 -4.61 14.02
CA ALA A 91 -25.38 -4.28 15.35
C ALA A 91 -26.55 -3.28 15.25
N GLY A 92 -26.44 -2.28 14.37
CA GLY A 92 -27.54 -1.35 14.06
C GLY A 92 -28.80 -2.06 13.59
N PHE A 93 -28.68 -3.00 12.64
CA PHE A 93 -29.83 -3.82 12.21
C PHE A 93 -30.44 -4.63 13.34
N ILE A 94 -29.62 -5.26 14.20
CA ILE A 94 -30.11 -6.03 15.35
C ILE A 94 -30.87 -5.13 16.33
N VAL A 95 -30.31 -3.97 16.68
CA VAL A 95 -30.97 -3.01 17.58
C VAL A 95 -32.29 -2.53 16.98
N LEU A 96 -32.31 -2.18 15.69
CA LEU A 96 -33.54 -1.78 15.00
C LEU A 96 -34.58 -2.90 15.01
N ALA A 97 -34.17 -4.14 14.77
CA ALA A 97 -35.06 -5.29 14.83
C ALA A 97 -35.65 -5.51 16.23
N ILE A 98 -34.83 -5.41 17.28
CA ILE A 98 -35.26 -5.51 18.68
C ILE A 98 -36.28 -4.40 18.98
N VAL A 99 -35.96 -3.15 18.67
CA VAL A 99 -36.85 -2.00 18.93
C VAL A 99 -38.17 -2.15 18.16
N ALA A 100 -38.12 -2.53 16.89
CA ALA A 100 -39.31 -2.74 16.08
C ALA A 100 -40.20 -3.84 16.65
N PHE A 101 -39.61 -4.96 17.07
CA PHE A 101 -40.35 -6.06 17.70
C PHE A 101 -40.92 -5.67 19.06
N SER A 102 -40.17 -4.93 19.89
CA SER A 102 -40.62 -4.48 21.20
C SER A 102 -41.72 -3.41 21.16
N LEU A 103 -41.83 -2.63 20.08
CA LEU A 103 -42.92 -1.65 19.90
C LEU A 103 -44.17 -2.28 19.27
N ALA A 104 -44.05 -3.45 18.65
CA ALA A 104 -45.14 -4.14 17.97
C ALA A 104 -45.89 -5.15 18.85
N GLY A 105 -45.34 -5.53 20.00
CA GLY A 105 -45.95 -6.43 20.99
C GLY A 105 -46.49 -5.66 22.20
#